data_AF-A0A0C2BZS4-F1
#
_entry.id   AF-A0A0C2BZS4-F1
#
_cell.length_a   1.000
_cell.length_b   1.000
_cell.length_c   1.000
_cell.angle_alpha   90.00
_cell.angle_beta   90.00
_cell.angle_gamma   90.00
#
_symmetry.space_group_name_H-M   'P 1'
#
loop_
_entity.id
_entity.type
_entity.pdbx_description
1 polymer ?
#
loop_
_entity_poly.entity_id
_entity_poly.type
_entity_poly.pdbx_seq_one_letter_code
_entity_poly.pdbx_strand_id
1 'polypeptide(L)'
;ANGERNYHIFYQLIAGAPADLYKRLRLAPPDKFKYLKYGTTTFFARPGSKSTIAPDRLSEQAKKVGMLTDAIVDDAADFSHLSDALGRAGLSPDERFPGHDNGGDKIASLKIYPNFTREYCRSAELQIFDIWRVVAGVLHLGNIDFVDSVDDSR
;
A
#
# COMPACT_ATOMS: atom_id res chain seq x y z
N ALA A 1 -24.97 -4.54 1.69
CA ALA A 1 -24.82 -5.06 0.32
C ALA A 1 -23.98 -6.32 0.37
N ASN A 2 -24.42 -7.40 -0.28
CA ASN A 2 -23.63 -8.64 -0.35
C ASN A 2 -22.45 -8.41 -1.31
N GLY A 3 -21.22 -8.60 -0.83
CA GLY A 3 -20.01 -8.58 -1.67
C GLY A 3 -19.29 -7.23 -1.77
N GLU A 4 -19.91 -6.12 -1.38
CA GLU A 4 -19.26 -4.81 -1.36
C GLU A 4 -18.13 -4.76 -0.31
N ARG A 5 -17.08 -4.00 -0.63
CA ARG A 5 -15.95 -3.76 0.26
C ARG A 5 -15.41 -2.35 0.08
N ASN A 6 -14.56 -1.91 1.00
CA ASN A 6 -13.96 -0.58 0.93
C ASN A 6 -12.98 -0.44 -0.26
N TYR A 7 -12.39 0.73 -0.46
CA TYR A 7 -11.49 1.01 -1.59
C TYR A 7 -10.34 -0.01 -1.73
N HIS A 8 -9.98 -0.36 -2.97
CA HIS A 8 -8.98 -1.38 -3.29
C HIS A 8 -7.60 -1.12 -2.66
N ILE A 9 -7.21 0.14 -2.49
CA ILE A 9 -5.90 0.51 -1.94
C ILE A 9 -5.63 -0.12 -0.57
N PHE A 10 -6.65 -0.31 0.27
CA PHE A 10 -6.48 -0.95 1.58
C PHE A 10 -6.12 -2.43 1.43
N TYR A 11 -6.80 -3.12 0.54
CA TYR A 11 -6.60 -4.55 0.31
C TYR A 11 -5.33 -4.80 -0.48
N GLN A 12 -5.00 -3.95 -1.46
CA GLN A 12 -3.73 -3.99 -2.19
C GLN A 12 -2.54 -3.76 -1.25
N LEU A 13 -2.63 -2.77 -0.35
CA LEU A 13 -1.59 -2.53 0.64
C LEU A 13 -1.41 -3.74 1.58
N ILE A 14 -2.50 -4.31 2.11
CA ILE A 14 -2.42 -5.48 2.98
C ILE A 14 -1.89 -6.70 2.19
N ALA A 15 -2.41 -6.97 1.00
CA ALA A 15 -2.07 -8.13 0.20
C ALA A 15 -0.62 -8.11 -0.30
N GLY A 16 -0.21 -7.01 -0.93
CA GLY A 16 1.00 -6.95 -1.75
C GLY A 16 2.18 -6.21 -1.13
N ALA A 17 2.02 -5.51 0.00
CA ALA A 17 3.14 -4.81 0.63
C ALA A 17 4.32 -5.76 0.97
N PRO A 18 5.57 -5.35 0.77
CA PRO A 18 6.73 -6.04 1.31
C PRO A 18 6.60 -6.28 2.81
N ALA A 19 7.19 -7.37 3.32
CA ALA A 19 7.05 -7.78 4.72
C ALA A 19 7.57 -6.71 5.70
N ASP A 20 8.64 -6.01 5.35
CA ASP A 20 9.17 -4.90 6.14
C ASP A 20 8.21 -3.70 6.15
N LEU A 21 7.60 -3.35 5.02
CA LEU A 21 6.59 -2.29 4.94
C LEU A 21 5.35 -2.63 5.76
N TYR A 22 4.84 -3.85 5.61
CA TYR A 22 3.70 -4.37 6.37
C TYR A 22 3.95 -4.26 7.89
N LYS A 23 5.14 -4.68 8.33
CA LYS A 23 5.57 -4.59 9.73
C LYS A 23 5.73 -3.14 10.20
N ARG A 24 6.38 -2.28 9.40
CA ARG A 24 6.60 -0.86 9.72
C ARG A 24 5.29 -0.09 9.89
N LEU A 25 4.29 -0.40 9.06
CA LEU A 25 2.96 0.22 9.10
C LEU A 25 2.02 -0.43 10.13
N ARG A 26 2.48 -1.49 10.82
CA ARG A 26 1.69 -2.25 11.80
C ARG A 26 0.37 -2.73 11.21
N LEU A 27 0.41 -3.21 9.98
CA LEU A 27 -0.78 -3.73 9.32
C LEU A 27 -1.19 -5.07 9.95
N ALA A 28 -2.44 -5.43 9.70
CA ALA A 28 -3.08 -6.65 10.17
C ALA A 28 -4.02 -7.19 9.06
N PRO A 29 -4.55 -8.41 9.19
CA PRO A 29 -5.59 -8.90 8.29
C PRO A 29 -6.81 -7.95 8.21
N PRO A 30 -7.57 -7.94 7.09
CA PRO A 30 -8.65 -6.97 6.88
C PRO A 30 -9.75 -7.00 7.95
N ASP A 31 -10.03 -8.16 8.55
CA ASP A 31 -11.02 -8.32 9.62
C ASP A 31 -10.59 -7.69 10.97
N LYS A 32 -9.35 -7.18 11.08
CA LYS A 32 -8.84 -6.44 12.24
C LYS A 32 -9.07 -4.93 12.15
N PHE A 33 -9.59 -4.41 11.03
CA PHE A 33 -9.86 -2.99 10.85
C PHE A 33 -11.37 -2.74 10.74
N LYS A 34 -11.95 -1.87 11.59
CA LYS A 34 -13.40 -1.61 11.58
C LYS A 34 -13.90 -1.07 10.24
N TYR A 35 -13.09 -0.29 9.54
CA TYR A 35 -13.42 0.22 8.21
C TYR A 35 -13.44 -0.85 7.10
N LEU A 36 -12.95 -2.07 7.37
CA LEU A 36 -12.94 -3.17 6.41
C LEU A 36 -13.81 -4.36 6.85
N LYS A 37 -13.86 -4.67 8.15
CA LYS A 37 -14.41 -5.93 8.70
C LYS A 37 -15.90 -6.19 8.44
N TYR A 38 -16.65 -5.16 8.07
CA TYR A 38 -18.10 -5.28 7.78
C TYR A 38 -18.41 -5.49 6.29
N GLY A 39 -17.39 -5.43 5.42
CA GLY A 39 -17.50 -5.79 4.00
C GLY A 39 -16.83 -7.14 3.71
N THR A 40 -16.57 -7.41 2.43
CA THR A 40 -15.76 -8.57 2.03
C THR A 40 -14.31 -8.40 2.52
N THR A 41 -13.85 -9.34 3.34
CA THR A 41 -12.50 -9.36 3.95
C THR A 41 -11.54 -10.37 3.31
N THR A 42 -11.92 -10.92 2.15
CA THR A 42 -11.00 -11.69 1.30
C THR A 42 -10.45 -10.83 0.16
N PHE A 43 -9.49 -11.39 -0.56
CA PHE A 43 -8.75 -10.75 -1.64
C PHE A 43 -9.23 -11.24 -3.01
N PHE A 44 -9.05 -10.42 -4.03
CA PHE A 44 -9.30 -10.78 -5.42
C PHE A 44 -8.01 -11.15 -6.15
N ALA A 45 -8.13 -12.08 -7.09
CA ALA A 45 -7.10 -12.45 -8.05
C ALA A 45 -7.72 -12.51 -9.46
N ARG A 46 -6.92 -12.16 -10.47
CA ARG A 46 -7.33 -12.34 -11.88
C ARG A 46 -7.41 -13.83 -12.25
N PRO A 47 -8.23 -14.22 -13.24
CA PRO A 47 -8.24 -15.59 -13.74
C PRO A 47 -6.84 -16.06 -14.13
N GLY A 48 -6.42 -17.22 -13.59
CA GLY A 48 -5.09 -17.78 -13.85
C GLY A 48 -3.93 -17.07 -13.15
N SER A 49 -4.20 -16.13 -12.24
CA SER A 49 -3.17 -15.46 -11.46
C SER A 49 -2.41 -16.45 -10.57
N LYS A 50 -1.12 -16.17 -10.37
CA LYS A 50 -0.23 -16.88 -9.44
C LYS A 50 0.00 -16.09 -8.15
N SER A 51 -0.75 -15.01 -7.94
CA SER A 51 -0.69 -14.22 -6.71
C SER A 51 -0.89 -15.10 -5.48
N THR A 52 -0.04 -14.89 -4.48
CA THR A 52 -0.16 -15.53 -3.17
C THR A 52 -0.20 -14.44 -2.10
N ILE A 53 -0.92 -14.73 -1.02
CA ILE A 53 -1.02 -13.84 0.15
C ILE A 53 -0.37 -14.54 1.32
N ALA A 54 0.49 -13.82 2.04
CA ALA A 54 1.15 -14.37 3.22
C ALA A 54 0.10 -14.77 4.30
N PRO A 55 0.24 -15.92 4.97
CA PRO A 55 -0.79 -16.44 5.87
C PRO A 55 -1.17 -15.51 7.03
N ASP A 56 -0.23 -14.70 7.50
CA ASP A 56 -0.41 -13.69 8.56
C ASP A 56 -1.26 -12.49 8.16
N ARG A 57 -1.66 -12.41 6.88
CA ARG A 57 -2.50 -11.34 6.31
C ARG A 57 -3.91 -11.81 5.97
N LEU A 58 -4.17 -13.11 6.10
CA LEU A 58 -5.47 -13.71 5.79
C LEU A 58 -6.44 -13.50 6.96
N SER A 59 -7.60 -12.91 6.66
CA SER A 59 -8.75 -12.87 7.57
C SER A 59 -9.34 -14.27 7.79
N GLU A 60 -10.20 -14.44 8.79
CA GLU A 60 -10.93 -15.70 8.97
C GLU A 60 -11.80 -16.05 7.74
N GLN A 61 -12.40 -15.03 7.10
CA GLN A 61 -13.13 -15.24 5.85
C GLN A 61 -12.19 -15.75 4.74
N ALA A 62 -11.04 -15.09 4.53
CA ALA A 62 -10.10 -15.45 3.49
C ALA A 62 -9.52 -16.86 3.68
N LYS A 63 -9.26 -17.28 4.92
CA LYS A 63 -8.84 -18.66 5.23
C LYS A 63 -9.90 -19.69 4.85
N LYS A 64 -11.18 -19.35 5.00
CA LYS A 64 -12.31 -20.25 4.72
C LYS A 64 -12.66 -20.32 3.23
N VAL A 65 -12.71 -19.17 2.55
CA VAL A 65 -13.22 -19.08 1.17
C VAL A 65 -12.12 -18.96 0.12
N GLY A 66 -10.88 -18.72 0.54
CA GLY A 66 -9.78 -18.40 -0.37
C GLY A 66 -9.93 -17.04 -1.02
N MET A 67 -9.08 -16.77 -2.01
CA MET A 67 -9.21 -15.59 -2.87
C MET A 67 -10.38 -15.76 -3.83
N LEU A 68 -11.09 -14.66 -4.11
CA LEU A 68 -12.14 -14.62 -5.12
C LEU A 68 -11.53 -14.29 -6.49
N THR A 69 -12.15 -14.77 -7.55
CA THR A 69 -11.75 -14.45 -8.92
C THR A 69 -12.47 -13.20 -9.40
N ASP A 70 -11.74 -12.24 -9.97
CA ASP A 70 -12.27 -11.03 -10.60
C ASP A 70 -11.56 -10.74 -11.93
N ALA A 71 -12.27 -10.29 -12.96
CA ALA A 71 -11.68 -10.09 -14.28
C ALA A 71 -10.65 -8.94 -14.34
N ILE A 72 -10.71 -7.98 -13.42
CA ILE A 72 -9.95 -6.74 -13.45
C ILE A 72 -8.94 -6.71 -12.29
N VAL A 73 -9.38 -7.07 -11.09
CA VAL A 73 -8.66 -6.80 -9.84
C VAL A 73 -7.81 -7.99 -9.41
N ASP A 74 -6.56 -7.72 -9.08
CA ASP A 74 -5.67 -8.65 -8.38
C ASP A 74 -4.97 -7.91 -7.24
N ASP A 75 -5.47 -8.05 -6.01
CA ASP A 75 -5.02 -7.20 -4.90
C ASP A 75 -3.53 -7.32 -4.63
N ALA A 76 -2.97 -8.53 -4.73
CA ALA A 76 -1.56 -8.76 -4.47
C ALA A 76 -0.68 -8.18 -5.60
N ALA A 77 -1.03 -8.49 -6.85
CA ALA A 77 -0.24 -8.05 -8.00
C ALA A 77 -0.39 -6.55 -8.29
N ASP A 78 -1.55 -5.97 -8.02
CA ASP A 78 -1.80 -4.56 -8.34
C ASP A 78 -1.11 -3.60 -7.36
N PHE A 79 -0.68 -4.08 -6.17
CA PHE A 79 0.13 -3.27 -5.25
C PHE A 79 1.45 -2.81 -5.89
N SER A 80 2.18 -3.70 -6.57
CA SER A 80 3.45 -3.32 -7.21
C SER A 80 3.20 -2.39 -8.38
N HIS A 81 2.17 -2.65 -9.19
CA HIS A 81 1.79 -1.76 -10.29
C HIS A 81 1.42 -0.36 -9.81
N LEU A 82 0.68 -0.25 -8.70
CA LEU A 82 0.34 1.03 -8.08
C LEU A 82 1.59 1.74 -7.56
N SER A 83 2.49 1.01 -6.88
CA SER A 83 3.77 1.56 -6.40
C SER A 83 4.63 2.09 -7.55
N ASP A 84 4.74 1.32 -8.64
CA ASP A 84 5.48 1.72 -9.84
C ASP A 84 4.84 2.94 -10.52
N ALA A 85 3.50 3.00 -10.57
CA ALA A 85 2.77 4.13 -11.13
C ALA A 85 2.99 5.41 -10.33
N LEU A 86 2.95 5.34 -9.00
CA LEU A 86 3.32 6.46 -8.12
C LEU A 86 4.76 6.90 -8.39
N GLY A 87 5.67 5.93 -8.55
CA GLY A 87 7.06 6.22 -8.90
C GLY A 87 7.21 6.98 -10.22
N ARG A 88 6.50 6.54 -11.28
CA ARG A 88 6.45 7.22 -12.58
C ARG A 88 5.77 8.58 -12.55
N ALA A 89 4.91 8.83 -11.56
CA ALA A 89 4.24 10.11 -11.35
C ALA A 89 5.11 11.16 -10.62
N GLY A 90 6.42 10.92 -10.50
CA GLY A 90 7.38 11.84 -9.85
C GLY A 90 7.59 11.56 -8.36
N LEU A 91 7.02 10.47 -7.82
CA LEU A 91 7.22 10.08 -6.42
C LEU A 91 8.35 9.06 -6.24
N SER A 92 9.13 8.79 -7.29
CA SER A 92 10.33 7.96 -7.23
C SER A 92 11.61 8.78 -7.25
N PRO A 93 12.72 8.21 -6.74
CA PRO A 93 14.06 8.79 -6.87
C PRO A 93 14.56 9.07 -8.28
N ASP A 94 13.82 8.68 -9.31
CA ASP A 94 14.31 8.63 -10.69
C ASP A 94 13.78 9.78 -11.56
N GLU A 95 13.24 10.83 -10.96
CA GLU A 95 12.85 12.03 -11.72
C GLU A 95 14.09 12.74 -12.29
N ARG A 96 14.50 12.32 -13.49
CA ARG A 96 15.26 13.19 -14.40
C ARG A 96 14.32 14.32 -14.76
N PHE A 97 14.62 15.51 -14.26
CA PHE A 97 13.96 16.75 -14.66
C PHE A 97 13.83 16.84 -16.19
N PRO A 98 12.61 16.87 -16.75
CA PRO A 98 12.40 17.14 -18.17
C PRO A 98 12.64 18.64 -18.40
N GLY A 99 13.90 18.99 -18.58
CA GLY A 99 14.32 20.38 -18.84
C GLY A 99 15.78 20.55 -19.24
N HIS A 100 16.50 19.48 -19.56
CA HIS A 100 17.89 19.58 -20.04
C HIS A 100 17.97 19.29 -21.54
N ASP A 101 17.41 20.20 -22.33
CA ASP A 101 17.63 20.23 -23.76
C ASP A 101 19.07 20.68 -24.04
N ASN A 102 19.81 19.76 -24.67
CA ASN A 102 20.96 19.97 -25.57
C ASN A 102 22.07 20.93 -25.14
N GLY A 103 23.14 20.36 -24.58
CA GLY A 103 24.46 20.99 -24.64
C GLY A 103 25.44 20.42 -23.64
N GLY A 104 26.20 19.40 -24.07
CA GLY A 104 27.54 19.12 -23.54
C GLY A 104 27.71 19.15 -22.03
N ASP A 105 27.19 18.15 -21.33
CA ASP A 105 28.07 17.33 -20.52
C ASP A 105 27.34 16.03 -20.21
N LYS A 106 27.96 14.93 -20.62
CA LYS A 106 27.58 13.62 -20.11
C LYS A 106 27.68 13.76 -18.61
N ILE A 107 26.53 13.75 -17.93
CA ILE A 107 26.41 13.51 -16.50
C ILE A 107 27.31 12.32 -16.24
N ALA A 108 28.53 12.64 -15.81
CA ALA A 108 29.64 11.72 -15.82
C ALA A 108 29.32 10.75 -14.71
N SER A 109 28.68 9.63 -15.07
CA SER A 109 28.51 8.45 -14.25
C SER A 109 28.02 8.73 -12.81
N LEU A 110 26.81 8.27 -12.49
CA LEU A 110 26.23 8.16 -11.14
C LEU A 110 27.19 7.64 -10.02
N LYS A 111 28.41 7.19 -10.35
CA LYS A 111 29.48 6.81 -9.42
C LYS A 111 30.32 7.96 -8.83
N ILE A 112 30.21 9.21 -9.32
CA ILE A 112 31.09 10.32 -8.84
C ILE A 112 30.55 10.97 -7.56
N TYR A 113 29.24 11.00 -7.33
CA TYR A 113 28.61 11.60 -6.15
C TYR A 113 27.70 10.62 -5.40
N PRO A 114 28.27 9.60 -4.72
CA PRO A 114 27.51 8.54 -4.08
C PRO A 114 26.60 9.04 -2.94
N ASN A 115 27.01 10.11 -2.24
CA ASN A 115 26.22 10.67 -1.13
C ASN A 115 25.00 11.46 -1.61
N PHE A 116 25.13 12.23 -2.71
CA PHE A 116 24.02 12.98 -3.30
C PHE A 116 22.95 12.03 -3.86
N THR A 117 23.36 11.00 -4.59
CA THR A 117 22.46 9.97 -5.12
C THR A 117 21.72 9.26 -3.97
N ARG A 118 22.42 8.92 -2.88
CA ARG A 118 21.83 8.25 -1.71
C ARG A 118 20.79 9.12 -0.99
N GLU A 119 21.04 10.42 -0.87
CA GLU A 119 20.13 11.34 -0.19
C GLU A 119 18.87 11.61 -1.02
N TYR A 120 19.02 11.77 -2.34
CA TYR A 120 17.90 11.90 -3.28
C TYR A 120 17.04 10.62 -3.34
N CYS A 121 17.68 9.43 -3.40
CA CYS A 121 16.95 8.16 -3.32
C CYS A 121 16.19 8.00 -2.00
N ARG A 122 16.80 8.40 -0.89
CA ARG A 122 16.12 8.41 0.41
C ARG A 122 14.94 9.37 0.43
N SER A 123 15.06 10.55 -0.17
CA SER A 123 14.00 11.56 -0.22
C SER A 123 12.74 11.06 -0.91
N ALA A 124 12.84 10.39 -2.05
CA ALA A 124 11.67 9.92 -2.77
C ALA A 124 11.12 8.58 -2.26
N GLU A 125 11.97 7.67 -1.74
CA GLU A 125 11.48 6.53 -0.94
C GLU A 125 10.63 6.99 0.26
N LEU A 126 10.95 8.14 0.87
CA LEU A 126 10.14 8.73 1.93
C LEU A 126 8.76 9.20 1.42
N GLN A 127 8.65 9.70 0.20
CA GLN A 127 7.39 10.24 -0.33
C GLN A 127 6.34 9.14 -0.57
N ILE A 128 6.69 8.04 -1.26
CA ILE A 128 5.78 6.90 -1.43
C ILE A 128 5.46 6.28 -0.06
N PHE A 129 6.44 6.19 0.83
CA PHE A 129 6.20 5.70 2.18
C PHE A 129 5.18 6.54 2.94
N ASP A 130 5.21 7.87 2.81
CA ASP A 130 4.24 8.76 3.46
C ASP A 130 2.81 8.54 2.95
N ILE A 131 2.61 8.22 1.66
CA ILE A 131 1.29 7.81 1.15
C ILE A 131 0.82 6.55 1.88
N TRP A 132 1.66 5.53 1.99
CA TRP A 132 1.29 4.30 2.68
C TRP A 132 1.05 4.50 4.18
N ARG A 133 1.78 5.42 4.81
CA ARG A 133 1.53 5.83 6.21
C ARG A 133 0.17 6.47 6.37
N VAL A 134 -0.26 7.33 5.44
CA VAL A 134 -1.59 7.95 5.48
C VAL A 134 -2.67 6.88 5.32
N VAL A 135 -2.54 5.97 4.34
CA VAL A 135 -3.50 4.88 4.12
C VAL A 135 -3.60 3.97 5.36
N ALA A 136 -2.48 3.56 5.94
CA ALA A 136 -2.45 2.77 7.17
C ALA A 136 -3.01 3.56 8.37
N GLY A 137 -2.73 4.86 8.46
CA GLY A 137 -3.25 5.74 9.49
C GLY A 137 -4.78 5.80 9.48
N VAL A 138 -5.40 5.87 8.31
CA VAL A 138 -6.87 5.81 8.16
C VAL A 138 -7.43 4.48 8.68
N LEU A 139 -6.77 3.35 8.39
CA LEU A 139 -7.19 2.04 8.92
C LEU A 139 -7.15 1.99 10.45
N HIS A 140 -6.07 2.49 11.05
CA HIS A 140 -5.90 2.52 12.51
C HIS A 140 -6.87 3.49 13.18
N LEU A 141 -7.16 4.64 12.56
CA LEU A 141 -8.12 5.61 13.07
C LEU A 141 -9.51 4.98 13.27
N GLY A 142 -9.94 4.14 12.32
CA GLY A 142 -11.21 3.42 12.43
C GLY A 142 -11.30 2.46 13.62
N ASN A 143 -10.17 2.06 14.21
CA ASN A 143 -10.14 1.17 15.36
C ASN A 143 -10.25 1.90 16.71
N ILE A 144 -10.22 3.23 16.75
CA ILE A 144 -10.46 3.98 17.99
C ILE A 144 -11.94 3.82 18.39
N ASP A 145 -12.17 3.45 19.66
CA ASP A 145 -13.48 3.43 20.29
C ASP A 145 -13.58 4.62 21.26
N PHE A 146 -14.74 5.25 21.28
CA PHE A 146 -15.09 6.25 22.28
C PHE A 146 -15.98 5.57 23.31
N VAL A 147 -15.71 5.80 24.58
CA VAL A 147 -16.51 5.29 25.69
C VAL A 147 -17.10 6.50 26.40
N ASP A 148 -18.41 6.52 26.58
CA ASP A 148 -19.08 7.59 27.32
C ASP A 148 -18.66 7.55 28.80
N SER A 149 -18.33 8.70 29.37
CA SER A 149 -18.16 8.83 30.82
C SER A 149 -19.53 8.74 31.49
N VAL A 150 -19.65 7.88 32.50
CA VAL A 150 -20.87 7.74 33.34
C VAL A 150 -21.23 9.05 34.08
N ASP A 151 -20.37 10.08 34.03
CA ASP A 151 -20.52 11.37 34.70
C ASP A 151 -21.04 12.51 33.79
N ASP A 152 -21.25 12.28 32.49
CA ASP A 152 -21.75 13.33 31.56
C ASP A 152 -23.29 13.44 31.53
N SER A 153 -23.98 12.77 32.47
CA SER A 153 -25.40 12.95 32.72
C SER A 153 -25.64 14.14 33.66
N ARG A 154 -25.48 15.36 33.14
CA ARG A 154 -25.92 16.60 33.82
C ARG A 154 -27.22 17.14 33.24
#